data_AF-A0A4V4HSU4-F1
#
_entry.id   AF-A0A4V4HSU4-F1
#
_cell.length_a   1.000
_cell.length_b   1.000
_cell.length_c   1.000
_cell.angle_alpha   90.00
_cell.angle_beta   90.00
_cell.angle_gamma   90.00
#
_symmetry.space_group_name_H-M   'P 1'
#
loop_
_entity.id
_entity.type
_entity.pdbx_description
1 polymer ?
#
loop_
_entity_poly.entity_id
_entity_poly.type
_entity_poly.pdbx_seq_one_letter_code
_entity_poly.pdbx_strand_id
1 'polypeptide(L)'
;MSGADVFTMEPDEVHKSVEILFNVESQIDTQTERLANDTHPLITHLVDSSTAYGPALAEAVEWWRHERAGGFKQRCGDTGEYLAVCTAEAVEVDDYTAGDFETYADTDRYPGRSGI
;
A
#
# COMPACT_ATOMS: atom_id res chain seq x y z
N MET A 1 -24.78 -1.97 0.68
CA MET A 1 -23.87 -2.53 -0.32
C MET A 1 -23.71 -3.99 0.03
N SER A 2 -24.10 -4.92 -0.85
CA SER A 2 -23.70 -6.33 -0.68
C SER A 2 -22.22 -6.41 -1.05
N GLY A 3 -21.35 -6.31 -0.04
CA GLY A 3 -19.92 -6.57 -0.25
C GLY A 3 -19.77 -8.02 -0.69
N ALA A 4 -18.98 -8.26 -1.74
CA ALA A 4 -18.54 -9.60 -2.06
C ALA A 4 -17.84 -10.17 -0.83
N ASP A 5 -18.23 -11.38 -0.43
CA ASP A 5 -17.58 -12.07 0.67
C ASP A 5 -16.25 -12.62 0.17
N VAL A 6 -15.15 -12.20 0.81
CA VAL A 6 -13.79 -12.64 0.45
C VAL A 6 -13.67 -14.16 0.54
N PHE A 7 -14.42 -14.80 1.45
CA PHE A 7 -14.48 -16.25 1.60
C PHE A 7 -15.20 -16.96 0.43
N THR A 8 -15.82 -16.22 -0.48
CA THR A 8 -16.47 -16.73 -1.71
C THR A 8 -15.70 -16.40 -2.98
N MET A 9 -14.55 -15.73 -2.86
CA MET A 9 -13.70 -15.40 -4.00
C MET A 9 -12.82 -16.59 -4.38
N GLU A 10 -12.64 -16.81 -5.68
CA GLU A 10 -11.68 -17.78 -6.21
C GLU A 10 -10.25 -17.38 -5.77
N PRO A 11 -9.42 -18.31 -5.25
CA PRO A 11 -8.09 -17.98 -4.73
C PRO A 11 -7.18 -17.24 -5.72
N ASP A 12 -7.23 -17.61 -7.01
CA ASP A 12 -6.47 -16.92 -8.06
C ASP A 12 -6.89 -15.46 -8.24
N GLU A 13 -8.17 -15.15 -8.04
CA GLU A 13 -8.69 -13.78 -8.10
C GLU A 13 -8.30 -12.98 -6.86
N VAL A 14 -8.22 -13.62 -5.70
CA VAL A 14 -7.68 -12.97 -4.50
C VAL A 14 -6.19 -12.67 -4.70
N HIS A 15 -5.41 -13.62 -5.21
CA HIS A 15 -3.98 -13.42 -5.49
C HIS A 15 -3.73 -12.24 -6.42
N LYS A 16 -4.40 -12.20 -7.58
CA LYS A 16 -4.31 -11.07 -8.50
C LYS A 16 -4.70 -9.75 -7.84
N SER A 17 -5.74 -9.76 -7.02
CA SER A 17 -6.21 -8.56 -6.32
C SER A 17 -5.16 -8.04 -5.33
N VAL A 18 -4.53 -8.94 -4.56
CA VAL A 18 -3.43 -8.60 -3.63
C VAL A 18 -2.23 -8.03 -4.39
N GLU A 19 -1.80 -8.69 -5.47
CA GLU A 19 -0.68 -8.20 -6.30
C GLU A 19 -0.97 -6.80 -6.88
N ILE A 20 -2.18 -6.58 -7.37
CA ILE A 20 -2.60 -5.28 -7.89
C ILE A 20 -2.57 -4.21 -6.79
N LEU A 21 -3.09 -4.51 -5.60
CA LEU A 21 -3.15 -3.55 -4.49
C LEU A 21 -1.76 -3.14 -4.01
N PHE A 22 -0.83 -4.09 -3.85
CA PHE A 22 0.55 -3.78 -3.47
C PHE A 22 1.32 -3.08 -4.59
N ASN A 23 1.06 -3.41 -5.85
CA ASN A 23 1.64 -2.66 -6.97
C ASN A 23 1.15 -1.20 -7.00
N VAL A 24 -0.14 -0.97 -6.75
CA VAL A 24 -0.71 0.39 -6.63
C VAL A 24 -0.07 1.13 -5.44
N GLU A 25 0.06 0.48 -4.29
CA GLU A 25 0.74 1.03 -3.12
C GLU A 25 2.15 1.52 -3.46
N SER A 26 2.96 0.65 -4.09
CA SER A 26 4.34 0.95 -4.47
C SER A 26 4.44 2.07 -5.50
N GLN A 27 3.54 2.09 -6.50
CA GLN A 27 3.51 3.17 -7.50
C GLN A 27 3.20 4.52 -6.87
N ILE A 28 2.25 4.58 -5.93
CA ILE A 28 1.89 5.83 -5.26
C ILE A 28 3.03 6.34 -4.40
N ASP A 29 3.72 5.45 -3.69
CA ASP A 29 4.91 5.79 -2.92
C ASP A 29 5.99 6.40 -3.82
N THR A 30 6.33 5.70 -4.90
CA THR A 30 7.34 6.13 -5.88
C THR A 30 7.01 7.51 -6.48
N GLN A 31 5.76 7.72 -6.92
CA GLN A 31 5.36 9.00 -7.52
C GLN A 31 5.31 10.13 -6.48
N THR A 32 4.94 9.81 -5.25
CA THR A 32 4.88 10.78 -4.14
C THR A 32 6.27 11.24 -3.72
N GLU A 33 7.22 10.32 -3.61
CA GLU A 33 8.62 10.65 -3.34
C GLU A 33 9.23 11.48 -4.47
N ARG A 34 8.97 11.08 -5.72
CA ARG A 34 9.43 11.84 -6.89
C ARG A 34 8.89 13.26 -6.88
N LEU A 35 7.59 13.45 -6.66
CA LEU A 35 6.98 14.78 -6.58
C LEU A 35 7.64 15.63 -5.49
N ALA A 36 7.85 15.07 -4.30
CA ALA A 36 8.49 15.77 -3.20
C ALA A 36 9.93 16.19 -3.54
N ASN A 37 10.71 15.28 -4.13
CA ASN A 37 12.08 15.54 -4.55
C ASN A 37 12.16 16.59 -5.67
N ASP A 38 11.29 16.50 -6.68
CA ASP A 38 11.23 17.45 -7.80
C ASP A 38 10.77 18.85 -7.33
N THR A 39 9.97 18.92 -6.26
CA THR A 39 9.48 20.20 -5.70
C THR A 39 10.49 20.86 -4.75
N HIS A 40 11.38 20.08 -4.13
CA HIS A 40 12.32 20.58 -3.13
C HIS A 40 13.20 21.75 -3.61
N PRO A 41 13.81 21.73 -4.82
CA PRO A 41 14.62 22.87 -5.30
C PRO A 41 13.84 24.17 -5.40
N LEU A 42 12.56 24.10 -5.79
CA LEU A 42 11.68 25.28 -5.87
C LEU A 42 11.37 25.81 -4.48
N ILE A 43 11.06 24.94 -3.52
CA ILE A 43 10.86 25.31 -2.12
C ILE A 43 12.10 26.05 -1.59
N THR A 44 13.29 25.48 -1.77
CA THR A 44 14.55 26.10 -1.32
C THR A 44 14.72 27.48 -1.93
N HIS A 45 14.57 27.62 -3.25
CA HIS A 45 14.70 28.92 -3.92
C HIS A 45 13.72 29.98 -3.38
N LEU A 46 12.48 29.59 -3.12
CA LEU A 46 11.43 30.48 -2.61
C LEU A 46 11.68 30.88 -1.15
N VAL A 47 12.21 29.98 -0.33
CA VAL A 47 12.65 30.26 1.05
C VAL A 47 13.84 31.21 1.05
N ASP A 48 14.87 30.94 0.23
CA ASP A 48 16.06 31.79 0.12
C ASP A 48 15.71 33.20 -0.37
N SER A 49 14.69 33.31 -1.21
CA SER A 49 14.15 34.58 -1.70
C SER A 49 13.20 35.28 -0.70
N SER A 50 13.06 34.76 0.52
CA SER A 50 12.19 35.29 1.59
C SER A 50 10.72 35.44 1.17
N THR A 51 10.25 34.58 0.27
CA THR A 51 8.85 34.60 -0.16
C THR A 51 7.99 33.76 0.78
N ALA A 52 6.76 34.23 1.05
CA ALA A 52 5.79 33.46 1.84
C ALA A 52 5.40 32.12 1.19
N TYR A 53 5.61 31.98 -0.12
CA TYR A 53 5.29 30.77 -0.88
C TYR A 53 6.21 29.60 -0.56
N GLY A 54 7.45 29.83 -0.11
CA GLY A 54 8.38 28.74 0.20
C GLY A 54 7.87 27.83 1.33
N PRO A 55 7.61 28.38 2.53
CA PRO A 55 7.04 27.60 3.64
C PRO A 55 5.67 26.99 3.31
N ALA A 56 4.80 27.74 2.62
CA ALA A 56 3.49 27.25 2.22
C ALA A 56 3.57 26.05 1.26
N LEU A 57 4.52 26.08 0.31
CA LEU A 57 4.75 24.96 -0.61
C LEU A 57 5.36 23.75 0.10
N ALA A 58 6.25 23.96 1.08
CA ALA A 58 6.78 22.88 1.91
C ALA A 58 5.67 22.18 2.71
N GLU A 59 4.80 22.95 3.36
CA GLU A 59 3.65 22.42 4.10
C GLU A 59 2.69 21.66 3.17
N ALA A 60 2.42 22.18 1.97
CA ALA A 60 1.57 21.51 0.99
C ALA A 60 2.14 20.17 0.52
N VAL A 61 3.46 20.08 0.31
CA VAL A 61 4.13 18.81 -0.05
C VAL A 61 4.01 17.79 1.06
N GLU A 62 4.28 18.18 2.31
CA GLU A 62 4.17 17.27 3.45
C GLU A 62 2.72 16.82 3.68
N TRP A 63 1.75 17.73 3.58
CA TRP A 63 0.33 17.38 3.63
C TRP A 63 -0.04 16.38 2.52
N TRP A 64 0.43 16.57 1.30
CA TRP A 64 0.20 15.61 0.21
C TRP A 64 0.76 14.22 0.55
N ARG A 65 2.02 14.17 1.02
CA ARG A 65 2.72 12.91 1.33
C ARG A 65 1.99 12.11 2.40
N HIS A 66 1.54 12.76 3.46
CA HIS A 66 0.93 12.09 4.61
C HIS A 66 -0.57 11.87 4.44
N GLU A 67 -1.32 12.91 4.13
CA GLU A 67 -2.79 12.86 4.19
C GLU A 67 -3.39 12.27 2.91
N ARG A 68 -2.96 12.76 1.75
CA ARG A 68 -3.53 12.36 0.46
C ARG A 68 -2.93 11.06 -0.04
N ALA A 69 -1.64 11.05 -0.33
CA ALA A 69 -0.95 9.91 -0.88
C ALA A 69 -0.78 8.82 0.19
N GLY A 70 -0.30 9.19 1.38
CA GLY A 70 -0.12 8.27 2.50
C GLY A 70 -1.43 7.60 2.92
N GLY A 71 -2.49 8.37 3.12
CA GLY A 71 -3.81 7.82 3.48
C GLY A 71 -4.39 6.87 2.43
N PHE A 72 -4.19 7.13 1.14
CA PHE A 72 -4.63 6.22 0.08
C PHE A 72 -3.73 4.98 -0.02
N LYS A 73 -2.41 5.17 -0.01
CA LYS A 73 -1.39 4.10 -0.01
C LYS A 73 -1.67 3.09 1.11
N GLN A 74 -1.85 3.60 2.33
CA GLN A 74 -2.14 2.78 3.50
C GLN A 74 -3.41 1.95 3.29
N ARG A 75 -4.50 2.54 2.77
CA ARG A 75 -5.73 1.78 2.50
C ARG A 75 -5.54 0.68 1.47
N CYS A 76 -4.73 0.89 0.44
CA CYS A 76 -4.38 -0.15 -0.53
C CYS A 76 -3.62 -1.30 0.14
N GLY A 77 -2.61 -0.98 0.94
CA GLY A 77 -1.84 -1.97 1.71
C GLY A 77 -2.71 -2.75 2.69
N ASP A 78 -3.48 -2.05 3.54
CA ASP A 78 -4.39 -2.63 4.53
C ASP A 78 -5.44 -3.55 3.87
N THR A 79 -5.95 -3.17 2.69
CA THR A 79 -6.91 -4.00 1.94
C THR A 79 -6.25 -5.24 1.35
N GLY A 80 -5.04 -5.10 0.79
CA GLY A 80 -4.29 -6.24 0.26
C GLY A 80 -3.92 -7.24 1.36
N GLU A 81 -3.51 -6.74 2.52
CA GLU A 81 -3.20 -7.54 3.71
C GLU A 81 -4.45 -8.27 4.24
N TYR A 82 -5.59 -7.57 4.34
CA TYR A 82 -6.85 -8.18 4.72
C TYR A 82 -7.24 -9.34 3.79
N LEU A 83 -7.12 -9.16 2.48
CA LEU A 83 -7.41 -10.20 1.48
C LEU A 83 -6.46 -11.41 1.62
N ALA A 84 -5.17 -11.16 1.83
CA ALA A 84 -4.18 -12.21 2.02
C ALA A 84 -4.45 -13.04 3.29
N VAL A 85 -4.77 -12.38 4.42
CA VAL A 85 -5.08 -13.04 5.69
C VAL A 85 -6.35 -13.87 5.58
N CYS A 86 -7.44 -13.32 5.05
CA CYS A 86 -8.69 -14.07 4.90
C CYS A 86 -8.52 -15.30 3.98
N THR A 87 -7.64 -15.22 2.98
CA THR A 87 -7.33 -16.38 2.12
C THR A 87 -6.53 -17.44 2.87
N ALA A 88 -5.53 -17.04 3.66
CA ALA A 88 -4.76 -17.97 4.49
C ALA A 88 -5.65 -18.70 5.51
N GLU A 89 -6.54 -17.97 6.19
CA GLU A 89 -7.50 -18.57 7.14
C GLU A 89 -8.50 -19.50 6.45
N ALA A 90 -8.97 -19.16 5.24
CA ALA A 90 -9.88 -20.02 4.48
C ALA A 90 -9.23 -21.35 4.07
N VAL A 91 -7.95 -21.33 3.74
CA VAL A 91 -7.16 -22.51 3.40
C VAL A 91 -6.91 -23.40 4.62
N GLU A 92 -6.59 -22.80 5.78
CA GLU A 92 -6.38 -23.56 7.03
C GLU A 92 -7.65 -24.28 7.52
N VAL A 93 -8.84 -23.76 7.17
CA VAL A 93 -10.12 -24.40 7.50
C VAL A 93 -10.46 -25.55 6.53
N ASP A 94 -9.89 -25.57 5.32
CA ASP A 94 -10.15 -26.56 4.27
C ASP A 94 -8.92 -27.48 4.06
N ASP A 95 -8.67 -28.34 5.05
CA ASP A 95 -7.58 -29.33 5.15
C ASP A 95 -7.55 -30.39 4.02
N TYR A 96 -8.26 -30.18 2.90
CA TYR A 96 -8.23 -31.03 1.71
C TYR A 96 -7.32 -30.50 0.57
N THR A 97 -6.76 -29.29 0.69
CA THR A 97 -5.92 -28.67 -0.36
C THR A 97 -4.66 -27.93 0.16
N ALA A 98 -4.13 -28.30 1.33
CA ALA A 98 -3.00 -27.63 1.99
C ALA A 98 -1.68 -27.53 1.18
N GLY A 99 -1.47 -28.40 0.18
CA GLY A 99 -0.18 -28.50 -0.52
C GLY A 99 0.17 -27.33 -1.45
N ASP A 100 -0.81 -26.65 -2.04
CA ASP A 100 -0.55 -25.53 -2.97
C ASP A 100 -0.41 -24.19 -2.23
N PHE A 101 -0.89 -24.10 -0.98
CA PHE A 101 -0.99 -22.81 -0.27
C PHE A 101 0.10 -22.51 0.76
N GLU A 102 0.83 -23.52 1.23
CA GLU A 102 2.03 -23.31 2.05
C GLU A 102 3.11 -22.48 1.33
N THR A 103 3.11 -22.47 -0.01
CA THR A 103 4.00 -21.59 -0.81
C THR A 103 3.49 -20.16 -0.92
N TYR A 104 2.23 -19.86 -0.56
CA TYR A 104 1.66 -18.50 -0.62
C TYR A 104 1.81 -17.73 0.69
N ALA A 105 1.99 -18.43 1.82
CA ALA A 105 2.45 -17.85 3.08
C ALA A 105 3.98 -17.63 3.07
N ASP A 106 4.52 -17.16 1.93
CA ASP A 106 5.94 -16.90 1.71
C ASP A 106 6.40 -15.74 2.61
N THR A 107 6.67 -16.10 3.85
CA THR A 107 7.22 -15.25 4.91
C THR A 107 8.59 -14.69 4.51
N ASP A 108 9.27 -15.31 3.53
CA ASP A 108 10.54 -14.84 2.97
C ASP A 108 10.36 -13.80 1.85
N ARG A 109 9.21 -13.76 1.15
CA ARG A 109 8.90 -12.73 0.13
C ARG A 109 8.43 -11.40 0.73
N TYR A 110 7.87 -11.46 1.94
CA TYR A 110 7.51 -10.28 2.75
C TYR A 110 8.20 -10.32 4.15
N PRO A 111 9.54 -10.29 4.21
CA PRO A 111 10.26 -10.45 5.47
C PRO A 111 10.08 -9.19 6.33
N GLY A 112 9.40 -9.34 7.48
CA GLY A 112 9.33 -8.30 8.51
C GLY A 112 7.98 -8.08 9.20
N ARG A 113 6.91 -8.81 8.86
CA ARG A 113 5.58 -8.61 9.47
C ARG A 113 5.08 -9.75 10.38
N SER A 114 5.90 -10.78 10.62
CA SER A 114 5.64 -11.79 11.65
C SER A 114 5.74 -11.17 13.04
N GLY A 115 4.69 -10.52 13.50
CA GLY A 115 4.62 -9.96 14.85
C GLY A 115 3.68 -8.77 15.00
N ILE A 116 2.38 -9.02 14.88
CA ILE A 116 1.34 -8.33 15.67
C ILE A 116 0.43 -9.41 16.25
#